data_AF-A0A358PC76-F1
#
_entry.id   AF-A0A358PC76-F1
#
_cell.length_a   1.000
_cell.length_b   1.000
_cell.length_c   1.000
_cell.angle_alpha   90.00
_cell.angle_beta   90.00
_cell.angle_gamma   90.00
#
_symmetry.space_group_name_H-M   'P 1'
#
loop_
_entity.id
_entity.type
_entity.pdbx_description
1 polymer ?
#
loop_
_entity_poly.entity_id
_entity_poly.type
_entity_poly.pdbx_seq_one_letter_code
_entity_poly.pdbx_strand_id
1 'polypeptide(L)'
;MSLFCHKQASARTRGFATALMMILLIGGQFLLGQPAAAETQQHRWAGDVPIMQGWQIEPELGFAFDSPNGRIVMIFASTSADEDDIMAFYGQTLAQLGWMGGAGNWVRGAEKLVIGKVQTARGALWRLMLQPR
;
A
#
# COMPACT_ATOMS: atom_id res chain seq x y z
N MET A 1 20.59 -76.30 28.33
CA MET A 1 19.99 -75.25 29.18
C MET A 1 20.74 -73.95 28.92
N SER A 2 19.98 -72.84 28.78
CA SER A 2 20.45 -71.42 28.72
C SER A 2 21.07 -70.99 27.37
N LEU A 3 20.37 -70.29 26.45
CA LEU A 3 19.89 -68.89 26.43
C LEU A 3 21.02 -67.83 26.38
N PHE A 4 20.98 -66.98 25.34
CA PHE A 4 21.37 -65.55 25.18
C PHE A 4 21.78 -65.33 23.71
N CYS A 5 20.95 -64.84 22.78
CA CYS A 5 20.24 -63.54 22.68
C CYS A 5 21.18 -62.32 22.72
N HIS A 6 21.42 -61.65 21.58
CA HIS A 6 20.75 -60.40 21.20
C HIS A 6 21.54 -59.69 20.07
N LYS A 7 21.02 -59.74 18.84
CA LYS A 7 21.56 -59.01 17.69
C LYS A 7 21.02 -57.57 17.74
N GLN A 8 21.89 -56.60 18.02
CA GLN A 8 21.56 -55.19 17.94
C GLN A 8 21.49 -54.75 16.47
N ALA A 9 20.45 -53.99 16.10
CA ALA A 9 20.48 -52.88 15.13
C ALA A 9 19.05 -52.60 14.61
N SER A 10 18.24 -51.85 15.35
CA SER A 10 17.02 -51.26 14.80
C SER A 10 16.63 -50.00 15.56
N ALA A 11 17.50 -48.98 15.53
CA ALA A 11 17.21 -47.71 16.22
C ALA A 11 17.64 -46.45 15.44
N ARG A 12 18.05 -46.57 14.16
CA ARG A 12 18.59 -45.41 13.41
C ARG A 12 17.62 -44.76 12.43
N THR A 13 16.50 -45.42 12.09
CA THR A 13 15.63 -45.00 10.96
C THR A 13 14.48 -44.07 11.38
N ARG A 14 14.19 -43.94 12.68
CA ARG A 14 13.00 -43.19 13.16
C ARG A 14 13.23 -41.68 13.33
N GLY A 15 14.46 -41.22 13.57
CA GLY A 15 14.75 -39.81 13.86
C GLY A 15 14.75 -38.89 12.62
N PHE A 16 15.11 -39.43 11.46
CA PHE A 16 15.15 -38.65 10.22
C PHE A 16 13.75 -38.41 9.62
N ALA A 17 12.85 -39.38 9.75
CA ALA A 17 11.48 -39.27 9.24
C ALA A 17 10.65 -38.23 10.02
N THR A 18 10.84 -38.14 11.33
CA THR A 18 10.15 -37.13 12.17
C THR A 18 10.69 -35.72 11.95
N ALA A 19 12.01 -35.56 11.79
CA ALA A 19 12.61 -34.26 11.50
C ALA A 19 12.13 -33.69 10.15
N LEU A 20 12.02 -34.53 9.11
CA LEU A 20 11.53 -34.11 7.79
C LEU A 20 10.04 -33.73 7.80
N MET A 21 9.22 -34.47 8.56
CA MET A 21 7.79 -34.19 8.72
C MET A 21 7.53 -32.88 9.47
N MET A 22 8.35 -32.54 10.48
CA MET A 22 8.24 -31.26 11.20
C MET A 22 8.65 -30.07 10.34
N ILE A 23 9.65 -30.21 9.47
CA ILE A 23 10.07 -29.14 8.54
C ILE A 23 8.98 -28.87 7.48
N LEU A 24 8.28 -29.90 7.01
CA LEU A 24 7.13 -29.73 6.10
C LEU A 24 5.93 -29.05 6.77
N LEU A 25 5.67 -29.37 8.04
CA LEU A 25 4.59 -28.75 8.83
C LEU A 25 4.88 -27.28 9.18
N ILE A 26 6.14 -26.92 9.43
CA ILE A 26 6.55 -25.54 9.74
C ILE A 26 6.68 -24.70 8.45
N GLY A 27 7.18 -25.29 7.36
CA GLY A 27 7.30 -24.62 6.05
C GLY A 27 5.95 -24.28 5.41
N GLY A 28 4.91 -25.08 5.67
CA GLY A 28 3.56 -24.85 5.15
C GLY A 28 2.83 -23.64 5.76
N GLN A 29 3.24 -23.18 6.95
CA GLN A 29 2.57 -22.08 7.65
C GLN A 29 3.01 -20.68 7.16
N PHE A 30 4.14 -20.58 6.45
CA PHE A 30 4.65 -19.33 5.89
C PHE A 30 4.00 -18.93 4.55
N LEU A 31 3.13 -19.78 4.00
CA LEU A 31 2.31 -19.52 2.80
C LEU A 31 0.90 -19.00 3.14
N LEU A 32 0.65 -18.61 4.40
CA LEU A 32 -0.56 -17.88 4.76
C LEU A 32 -0.43 -16.46 4.17
N GLY A 33 -1.17 -16.24 3.09
CA GLY A 33 -1.22 -14.99 2.34
C GLY A 33 -1.22 -13.78 3.26
N GLN A 34 -0.39 -12.80 2.91
CA GLN A 34 -0.43 -11.48 3.53
C GLN A 34 -1.89 -11.01 3.55
N PRO A 35 -2.42 -10.47 4.67
CA PRO A 35 -3.73 -9.87 4.63
C PRO A 35 -3.67 -8.78 3.56
N ALA A 36 -4.40 -8.99 2.46
CA ALA A 36 -4.63 -7.92 1.51
C ALA A 36 -5.25 -6.80 2.34
N ALA A 37 -4.51 -5.70 2.52
CA ALA A 37 -5.04 -4.52 3.17
C ALA A 37 -6.32 -4.19 2.41
N ALA A 38 -7.46 -4.42 3.05
CA ALA A 38 -8.74 -4.11 2.46
C ALA A 38 -8.64 -2.64 2.05
N GLU A 39 -8.73 -2.35 0.75
CA GLU A 39 -8.87 -0.99 0.26
C GLU A 39 -10.11 -0.44 0.95
N THR A 40 -9.89 0.27 2.05
CA THR A 40 -10.97 0.77 2.87
C THR A 40 -11.81 1.65 1.96
N GLN A 41 -13.14 1.51 2.07
CA GLN A 41 -14.16 2.34 1.41
C GLN A 41 -13.75 3.82 1.26
N GLN A 42 -12.96 4.30 2.21
CA GLN A 42 -12.28 5.59 2.27
C GLN A 42 -11.47 6.00 1.02
N HIS A 43 -11.03 5.07 0.16
CA HIS A 43 -10.23 5.36 -1.04
C HIS A 43 -11.06 5.48 -2.31
N ARG A 44 -12.30 4.94 -2.34
CA ARG A 44 -13.01 4.76 -3.61
C ARG A 44 -13.44 6.08 -4.26
N TRP A 45 -13.67 7.11 -3.45
CA TRP A 45 -14.03 8.45 -3.93
C TRP A 45 -12.81 9.28 -4.33
N ALA A 46 -11.60 8.94 -3.86
CA ALA A 46 -10.35 9.60 -4.26
C ALA A 46 -9.96 9.30 -5.73
N GLY A 47 -10.62 8.31 -6.34
CA GLY A 47 -10.46 7.97 -7.74
C GLY A 47 -9.09 7.35 -8.04
N ASP A 48 -8.50 7.75 -9.17
CA ASP A 48 -7.20 7.31 -9.68
C ASP A 48 -6.03 8.20 -9.22
N VAL A 49 -6.28 9.17 -8.33
CA VAL A 49 -5.23 10.03 -7.80
C VAL A 49 -4.33 9.19 -6.88
N PRO A 50 -3.02 9.05 -7.18
CA PRO A 50 -2.13 8.26 -6.34
C PRO A 50 -2.06 8.85 -4.94
N ILE A 51 -2.24 8.02 -3.91
CA ILE A 51 -2.05 8.42 -2.52
C ILE A 51 -0.80 7.73 -2.00
N MET A 52 0.15 8.52 -1.51
CA MET A 52 1.40 8.00 -0.97
C MET A 52 1.15 7.16 0.28
N GLN A 53 1.88 6.04 0.40
CA GLN A 53 1.74 5.14 1.54
C GLN A 53 1.97 5.88 2.87
N GLY A 54 1.14 5.57 3.87
CA GLY A 54 1.22 6.17 5.20
C GLY A 54 0.41 7.46 5.36
N TRP A 55 -0.09 8.04 4.26
CA TRP A 55 -1.00 9.18 4.33
C TRP A 55 -2.34 8.77 4.95
N GLN A 56 -2.85 9.61 5.85
CA GLN A 56 -4.19 9.48 6.43
C GLN A 56 -5.10 10.43 5.68
N ILE A 57 -6.11 9.89 4.99
CA ILE A 57 -7.10 10.69 4.26
C ILE A 57 -8.17 11.16 5.23
N GLU A 58 -8.55 12.43 5.11
CA GLU A 58 -9.57 13.09 5.92
C GLU A 58 -10.88 13.15 5.11
N PRO A 59 -11.68 12.07 5.09
CA PRO A 59 -12.82 11.92 4.18
C PRO A 59 -13.91 12.97 4.40
N GLU A 60 -14.02 13.53 5.60
CA GLU A 60 -15.00 14.57 5.92
C GLU A 60 -14.67 15.94 5.31
N LEU A 61 -13.42 16.13 4.87
CA LEU A 61 -12.96 17.39 4.26
C LEU A 61 -12.91 17.30 2.73
N GLY A 62 -12.89 16.08 2.20
CA GLY A 62 -12.79 15.84 0.78
C GLY A 62 -14.12 15.57 0.11
N PHE A 63 -14.11 15.58 -1.23
CA PHE A 63 -15.26 15.23 -2.05
C PHE A 63 -14.81 14.82 -3.45
N ALA A 64 -15.71 14.14 -4.16
CA ALA A 64 -15.61 13.89 -5.59
C ALA A 64 -16.95 14.18 -6.26
N PHE A 65 -16.89 14.82 -7.42
CA PHE A 65 -18.02 15.11 -8.28
C PHE A 65 -17.68 14.74 -9.72
N ASP A 66 -18.49 13.88 -10.31
CA ASP A 66 -18.35 13.45 -11.70
C ASP A 66 -19.45 14.05 -12.58
N SER A 67 -19.08 14.49 -13.77
CA SER A 67 -20.01 15.02 -14.78
C SER A 67 -19.55 14.68 -16.21
N PRO A 68 -20.40 14.88 -17.22
CA PRO A 68 -19.98 14.74 -18.62
C PRO A 68 -18.82 15.67 -19.01
N ASN A 69 -18.65 16.81 -18.32
CA ASN A 69 -17.59 17.78 -18.59
C ASN A 69 -16.27 17.46 -17.85
N GLY A 70 -16.19 16.30 -17.19
CA GLY A 70 -15.06 15.88 -16.37
C GLY A 70 -15.40 15.78 -14.89
N ARG A 71 -14.38 15.48 -14.09
CA ARG A 71 -14.50 15.25 -12.64
C ARG A 71 -13.73 16.28 -11.82
N ILE A 72 -14.27 16.59 -10.65
CA ILE A 72 -13.61 17.40 -9.63
C ILE A 72 -13.40 16.51 -8.42
N VAL A 73 -12.16 16.34 -7.99
CA VAL A 73 -11.81 15.56 -6.80
C VAL A 73 -10.96 16.44 -5.88
N MET A 74 -11.37 16.60 -4.63
CA MET A 74 -10.62 17.30 -3.61
C MET A 74 -10.33 16.36 -2.45
N ILE A 75 -9.06 16.09 -2.19
CA ILE A 75 -8.61 15.20 -1.13
C ILE A 75 -7.79 16.01 -0.14
N PHE A 76 -8.09 15.84 1.14
CA PHE A 76 -7.24 16.28 2.23
C PHE A 76 -6.63 15.08 2.91
N ALA A 77 -5.36 15.18 3.25
CA ALA A 77 -4.67 14.13 3.96
C ALA A 77 -3.57 14.69 4.87
N SER A 78 -3.35 14.02 6.00
CA SER A 78 -2.23 14.25 6.89
C SER A 78 -1.15 13.19 6.68
N THR A 79 0.10 13.59 6.92
CA THR A 79 1.27 12.72 6.81
C THR A 79 2.40 13.28 7.65
N SER A 80 3.28 12.40 8.11
CA SER A 80 4.56 12.76 8.73
C SER A 80 5.74 12.76 7.74
N ALA A 81 5.49 12.44 6.46
CA ALA A 81 6.51 12.44 5.42
C ALA A 81 7.03 13.86 5.14
N ASP A 82 8.30 13.95 4.74
CA ASP A 82 8.94 15.20 4.37
C ASP A 82 8.39 15.75 3.04
N GLU A 83 8.40 17.07 2.88
CA GLU A 83 7.88 17.73 1.69
C GLU A 83 8.67 17.39 0.42
N ASP A 84 10.00 17.23 0.52
CA ASP A 84 10.85 16.87 -0.61
C ASP A 84 10.56 15.43 -1.06
N ASP A 85 10.37 14.50 -0.10
CA ASP A 85 10.00 13.11 -0.38
C ASP A 85 8.63 13.01 -1.07
N ILE A 86 7.67 13.83 -0.62
CA ILE A 86 6.33 13.91 -1.21
C ILE A 86 6.41 14.41 -2.65
N MET A 87 7.16 15.49 -2.89
CA MET A 87 7.30 16.06 -4.23
C MET A 87 8.06 15.11 -5.18
N ALA A 88 9.08 14.40 -4.68
CA ALA A 88 9.78 13.37 -5.43
C ALA A 88 8.86 12.21 -5.82
N PHE A 89 8.05 11.71 -4.86
CA PHE A 89 7.06 10.67 -5.11
C PHE A 89 6.08 11.06 -6.23
N TYR A 90 5.46 12.25 -6.14
CA TYR A 90 4.51 12.70 -7.16
C TYR A 90 5.19 13.02 -8.48
N GLY A 91 6.41 13.58 -8.47
CA GLY A 91 7.20 13.81 -9.68
C GLY A 91 7.44 12.52 -10.46
N GLN A 92 7.89 11.45 -9.78
CA GLN A 92 8.16 10.16 -10.40
C GLN A 92 6.87 9.42 -10.79
N THR A 93 5.86 9.41 -9.90
CA THR A 93 4.63 8.64 -10.11
C THR A 93 3.78 9.24 -11.21
N LEU A 94 3.56 10.56 -11.19
CA LEU A 94 2.70 11.23 -12.17
C LEU A 94 3.33 11.24 -13.57
N ALA A 95 4.66 11.38 -13.66
CA ALA A 95 5.36 11.29 -14.94
C ALA A 95 5.14 9.94 -15.64
N GLN A 96 5.20 8.82 -14.90
CA GLN A 96 4.92 7.48 -15.44
C GLN A 96 3.47 7.30 -15.88
N LEU A 97 2.54 8.07 -15.28
CA LEU A 97 1.12 8.08 -15.62
C LEU A 97 0.76 9.07 -16.75
N GLY A 98 1.77 9.66 -17.41
CA GLY A 98 1.59 10.57 -18.54
C GLY A 98 1.20 12.01 -18.16
N TRP A 99 1.31 12.37 -16.88
CA TRP A 99 1.15 13.76 -16.46
C TRP A 99 2.40 14.57 -16.78
N MET A 100 2.19 15.82 -17.17
CA MET A 100 3.25 16.80 -17.44
C MET A 100 3.19 17.91 -16.40
N GLY A 101 4.34 18.39 -15.94
CA GLY A 101 4.44 19.47 -14.95
C GLY A 101 5.38 19.12 -13.82
N GLY A 102 5.14 19.71 -12.65
CA GLY A 102 5.98 19.58 -11.47
C GLY A 102 5.64 20.62 -10.41
N ALA A 103 6.34 20.57 -9.28
CA ALA A 103 6.21 21.55 -8.19
C ALA A 103 4.74 21.82 -7.81
N GLY A 104 3.98 20.76 -7.54
CA GLY A 104 2.59 20.88 -7.13
C GLY A 104 1.59 21.10 -8.26
N ASN A 105 2.00 21.19 -9.54
CA ASN A 105 1.10 21.48 -10.65
C ASN A 105 1.34 20.53 -11.83
N TRP A 106 0.34 19.73 -12.16
CA TRP A 106 0.40 18.76 -13.26
C TRP A 106 -0.83 18.86 -14.16
N VAL A 107 -0.64 18.52 -15.44
CA VAL A 107 -1.68 18.46 -16.45
C VAL A 107 -1.61 17.15 -17.25
N ARG A 108 -2.76 16.57 -17.58
CA ARG A 108 -2.89 15.38 -18.42
C ARG A 108 -4.18 15.49 -19.23
N GLY A 109 -4.07 15.67 -20.55
CA GLY A 109 -5.23 15.91 -21.41
C GLY A 109 -6.01 17.15 -20.96
N ALA A 110 -7.29 16.96 -20.64
CA ALA A 110 -8.19 18.01 -20.13
C ALA A 110 -8.22 18.09 -18.59
N GLU A 111 -7.33 17.38 -17.88
CA GLU A 111 -7.27 17.36 -16.42
C GLU A 111 -6.08 18.18 -15.89
N LYS A 112 -6.29 18.83 -14.76
CA LYS A 112 -5.27 19.51 -13.95
C LYS A 112 -5.28 18.94 -12.53
N LEU A 113 -4.12 18.55 -12.03
CA LEU A 113 -3.89 18.14 -10.65
C LEU A 113 -3.03 19.18 -9.95
N VAL A 114 -3.51 19.69 -8.81
CA VAL A 114 -2.79 20.61 -7.94
C VAL A 114 -2.57 19.94 -6.59
N ILE A 115 -1.32 19.87 -6.15
CA ILE A 115 -0.93 19.31 -4.85
C ILE A 115 -0.20 20.39 -4.07
N GLY A 116 -0.63 20.64 -2.84
CA GLY A 116 0.02 21.62 -1.98
C GLY A 116 -0.38 21.49 -0.52
N LYS A 117 0.48 22.02 0.34
CA LYS A 117 0.23 22.08 1.78
C LYS A 117 -0.71 23.24 2.11
N VAL A 118 -1.66 22.99 2.98
CA VAL A 118 -2.59 24.00 3.52
C VAL A 118 -2.52 23.97 5.03
N GLN A 119 -2.53 25.14 5.65
CA GLN A 119 -2.56 25.25 7.11
C GLN A 119 -4.02 25.29 7.58
N THR A 120 -4.36 24.43 8.55
CA THR A 120 -5.68 24.42 9.19
C THR A 120 -5.53 24.67 10.68
N ALA A 121 -6.65 24.89 11.38
CA ALA A 121 -6.68 24.99 12.84
C ALA A 121 -6.20 23.71 13.55
N ARG A 122 -6.25 22.55 12.88
CA ARG A 122 -5.85 21.24 13.43
C ARG A 122 -4.43 20.82 13.04
N GLY A 123 -3.73 21.65 12.26
CA GLY A 123 -2.41 21.33 11.72
C GLY A 123 -2.33 21.48 10.21
N ALA A 124 -1.17 21.16 9.65
CA ALA A 124 -0.95 21.20 8.21
C ALA A 124 -1.57 19.95 7.55
N LEU A 125 -2.30 20.16 6.47
CA LEU A 125 -2.83 19.09 5.61
C LEU A 125 -2.27 19.26 4.21
N TRP A 126 -2.18 18.16 3.48
CA TRP A 126 -1.98 18.17 2.05
C TRP A 126 -3.33 18.20 1.34
N ARG A 127 -3.47 19.11 0.39
CA ARG A 127 -4.61 19.20 -0.50
C ARG A 127 -4.21 18.72 -1.89
N LEU A 128 -4.92 17.72 -2.39
CA LEU A 128 -4.88 17.30 -3.78
C LEU A 128 -6.18 17.71 -4.45
N MET A 129 -6.08 18.44 -5.56
CA MET A 129 -7.23 18.94 -6.30
C MET A 129 -7.09 18.55 -7.77
N LEU A 130 -7.92 17.61 -8.20
CA LEU A 130 -8.13 17.28 -9.59
C LEU A 130 -9.32 18.09 -10.12
N GLN A 131 -9.16 18.72 -11.28
CA GLN A 131 -10.23 19.49 -11.92
C GLN A 131 -10.06 19.48 -13.44
N PRO A 132 -11.15 19.72 -14.21
CA PRO A 132 -11.05 20.01 -15.63
C PRO A 132 -10.26 21.29 -15.88
N ARG A 133 -9.56 21.37 -17.02
CA ARG A 133 -8.86 22.57 -17.49
C ARG A 133 -9.78 23.51 -18.26
#